data_AF-A0A524IHB7-F1
#
_entry.id   AF-A0A524IHB7-F1
#
_cell.length_a   1.000
_cell.length_b   1.000
_cell.length_c   1.000
_cell.angle_alpha   90.00
_cell.angle_beta   90.00
_cell.angle_gamma   90.00
#
_symmetry.space_group_name_H-M   'P 1'
#
loop_
_entity.id
_entity.type
_entity.pdbx_description
1 polymer ?
#
loop_
_entity_poly.entity_id
_entity_poly.type
_entity_poly.pdbx_seq_one_letter_code
_entity_poly.pdbx_strand_id
1 'polypeptide(L)'
;MSRIIASAAIRGAHAMMERAETDLEKAIAAYGKDAPVAYPSTAYYLPIMLLFLGQKVQKLGDLSESLKEGRKLLGRIPEKSNWLPYLGETLDSGVATLIAEEAIEALKYVNGGNLANGLWLG
;
A
#
# COMPACT_ATOMS: atom_id res chain seq x y z
N MET A 1 -0.31 14.18 20.86
CA MET A 1 -1.06 13.30 19.93
C MET A 1 -2.06 12.47 20.73
N SER A 2 -3.23 12.12 20.19
CA SER A 2 -4.23 11.31 20.89
C SER A 2 -3.94 9.82 20.71
N ARG A 3 -3.88 9.06 21.83
CA ARG A 3 -3.67 7.61 21.79
C ARG A 3 -4.76 6.89 21.02
N ILE A 4 -6.02 7.28 21.23
CA ILE A 4 -7.18 6.63 20.59
C ILE A 4 -7.04 6.74 19.06
N ILE A 5 -6.65 7.91 18.57
CA ILE A 5 -6.45 8.19 17.14
C ILE A 5 -5.26 7.38 16.60
N ALA A 6 -4.11 7.44 17.28
CA ALA A 6 -2.91 6.70 16.88
C ALA A 6 -3.15 5.18 16.81
N SER A 7 -3.79 4.62 17.85
CA SER A 7 -4.14 3.19 17.86
C SER A 7 -5.11 2.82 16.74
N ALA A 8 -6.07 3.69 16.41
CA ALA A 8 -6.99 3.44 15.29
C ALA A 8 -6.27 3.48 13.93
N ALA A 9 -5.43 4.49 13.71
CA ALA A 9 -4.65 4.64 12.49
C ALA A 9 -3.71 3.45 12.26
N ILE A 10 -2.94 3.07 13.28
CA ILE A 10 -2.01 1.95 13.19
C ILE A 10 -2.77 0.64 12.92
N ARG A 11 -3.88 0.37 13.62
CA ARG A 11 -4.71 -0.82 13.32
C ARG A 11 -5.23 -0.84 11.88
N GLY A 12 -5.69 0.32 11.38
CA GLY A 12 -6.13 0.46 9.99
C GLY A 12 -5.01 0.16 9.00
N ALA A 13 -3.80 0.65 9.26
CA ALA A 13 -2.62 0.39 8.43
C ALA A 13 -2.28 -1.10 8.34
N HIS A 14 -2.31 -1.82 9.47
CA HIS A 14 -2.14 -3.28 9.48
C HIS A 14 -3.18 -3.98 8.61
N ALA A 15 -4.46 -3.60 8.73
CA ALA A 15 -5.54 -4.19 7.94
C ALA A 15 -5.42 -3.92 6.44
N MET A 16 -5.01 -2.71 6.04
CA MET A 16 -4.81 -2.39 4.62
C MET A 16 -3.58 -3.10 4.03
N MET A 17 -2.50 -3.23 4.80
CA MET A 17 -1.33 -3.99 4.36
C MET A 17 -1.67 -5.47 4.12
N GLU A 18 -2.39 -6.10 5.06
CA GLU A 18 -2.83 -7.50 4.92
C GLU A 18 -3.73 -7.70 3.70
N ARG A 19 -4.64 -6.74 3.44
CA ARG A 19 -5.49 -6.75 2.24
C ARG A 19 -4.65 -6.65 0.96
N ALA A 20 -3.71 -5.70 0.90
CA ALA A 20 -2.86 -5.51 -0.27
C ALA A 20 -2.01 -6.74 -0.58
N GLU A 21 -1.43 -7.38 0.44
CA GLU A 21 -0.68 -8.63 0.28
C GLU A 21 -1.56 -9.76 -0.23
N THR A 22 -2.76 -9.93 0.35
CA THR A 22 -3.72 -10.95 -0.07
C THR A 22 -4.17 -10.75 -1.52
N ASP A 23 -4.45 -9.52 -1.92
CA ASP A 23 -4.89 -9.22 -3.29
C ASP A 23 -3.74 -9.38 -4.30
N LEU A 24 -2.51 -9.05 -3.90
CA LEU A 24 -1.31 -9.29 -4.73
C LEU A 24 -1.05 -10.79 -4.92
N GLU A 25 -1.17 -11.60 -3.87
CA GLU A 25 -1.02 -13.06 -3.97
C GLU A 25 -1.99 -13.66 -4.97
N LYS A 26 -3.27 -13.24 -4.93
CA LYS A 26 -4.28 -13.66 -5.92
C LYS A 26 -3.90 -13.26 -7.34
N ALA A 27 -3.45 -12.02 -7.53
CA ALA A 27 -3.07 -11.52 -8.84
C ALA A 27 -1.84 -12.27 -9.39
N ILE A 28 -0.83 -12.53 -8.55
CA ILE A 28 0.34 -13.32 -8.94
C ILE A 28 -0.06 -14.76 -9.30
N ALA A 29 -1.00 -15.36 -8.56
CA ALA A 29 -1.50 -16.69 -8.90
C ALA A 29 -2.26 -16.72 -10.23
N ALA A 30 -2.98 -15.65 -10.58
CA ALA A 30 -3.75 -15.56 -11.81
C ALA A 30 -2.92 -15.20 -13.05
N TYR A 31 -1.98 -14.26 -12.93
CA TYR A 31 -1.27 -13.65 -14.07
C TYR A 31 0.24 -13.91 -14.08
N GLY A 32 0.80 -14.44 -12.99
CA GLY A 32 2.23 -14.65 -12.83
C GLY A 32 3.00 -13.38 -12.42
N LYS A 33 4.22 -13.56 -11.89
CA LYS A 33 5.03 -12.46 -11.34
C LYS A 33 5.50 -11.44 -12.39
N ASP A 34 5.60 -11.84 -13.65
CA ASP A 34 6.08 -10.99 -14.75
C ASP A 34 4.95 -10.23 -15.46
N ALA A 35 3.70 -10.35 -14.99
CA ALA A 35 2.60 -9.56 -15.52
C ALA A 35 2.85 -8.05 -15.31
N PRO A 36 2.63 -7.22 -16.34
CA PRO A 36 2.94 -5.80 -16.30
C PRO A 36 2.00 -5.04 -15.36
N VAL A 37 2.56 -4.04 -14.68
CA VAL A 37 1.84 -3.11 -13.79
C VAL A 37 2.17 -1.70 -14.24
N ALA A 38 1.15 -0.91 -14.57
CA ALA A 38 1.31 0.48 -14.95
C ALA A 38 0.00 1.26 -14.80
N TYR A 39 0.11 2.54 -14.44
CA TYR A 39 -0.97 3.51 -14.62
C TYR A 39 -0.97 4.11 -16.03
N PRO A 40 -2.13 4.52 -16.57
CA PRO A 40 -2.19 5.23 -17.83
C PRO A 40 -1.55 6.61 -17.72
N SER A 41 -0.94 7.08 -18.81
CA SER A 41 -0.51 8.48 -18.99
C SER A 41 0.45 9.03 -17.92
N THR A 42 1.33 8.20 -17.36
CA THR A 42 2.37 8.64 -16.41
C THR A 42 3.76 8.13 -16.81
N ALA A 43 4.78 8.96 -16.56
CA ALA A 43 6.19 8.59 -16.67
C ALA A 43 6.81 8.22 -15.30
N TYR A 44 5.99 8.21 -14.24
CA TYR A 44 6.44 8.04 -12.85
C TYR A 44 6.14 6.66 -12.27
N TYR A 45 5.90 5.65 -13.12
CA TYR A 45 5.57 4.29 -12.69
C TYR A 45 4.36 4.29 -11.73
N LEU A 46 4.51 3.74 -10.53
CA LEU A 46 3.62 3.93 -9.39
C LEU A 46 4.16 5.08 -8.51
N PRO A 47 3.51 6.26 -8.50
CA PRO A 47 4.06 7.47 -7.88
C PRO A 47 4.40 7.37 -6.39
N ILE A 48 3.58 6.70 -5.56
CA ILE A 48 3.84 6.56 -4.11
C ILE A 48 5.04 5.63 -3.88
N MET A 49 5.13 4.52 -4.61
CA MET A 49 6.29 3.62 -4.56
C MET A 49 7.57 4.33 -4.99
N LEU A 50 7.51 5.10 -6.08
CA LEU A 50 8.65 5.88 -6.54
C LEU A 50 9.05 6.97 -5.53
N LEU A 51 8.08 7.64 -4.92
CA LEU A 51 8.30 8.72 -3.96
C LEU A 51 8.98 8.24 -2.66
N PHE A 52 8.44 7.20 -2.02
CA PHE A 52 8.92 6.75 -0.71
C PHE A 52 10.06 5.74 -0.79
N LEU A 53 10.05 4.87 -1.81
CA LEU A 53 10.99 3.74 -1.90
C LEU A 53 12.02 3.93 -3.03
N GLY A 54 11.82 4.90 -3.94
CA GLY A 54 12.65 5.03 -5.14
C GLY A 54 12.50 3.86 -6.12
N GLN A 55 11.48 3.02 -5.94
CA GLN A 55 11.29 1.79 -6.70
C GLN A 55 10.50 2.06 -7.97
N LYS A 56 11.06 1.63 -9.11
CA LYS A 56 10.40 1.69 -10.42
C LYS A 56 9.61 0.40 -10.64
N VAL A 57 8.41 0.34 -10.08
CA VAL A 57 7.53 -0.85 -10.20
C VAL A 57 7.02 -0.98 -11.64
N GLN A 58 7.26 -2.14 -12.25
CA GLN A 58 6.84 -2.43 -13.63
C GLN A 58 6.08 -3.74 -13.77
N LYS A 59 6.20 -4.64 -12.80
CA LYS A 59 5.53 -5.94 -12.79
C LYS A 59 5.06 -6.34 -11.40
N LEU A 60 4.17 -7.33 -11.33
CA LEU A 60 3.60 -7.81 -10.06
C LEU A 60 4.67 -8.27 -9.06
N GLY A 61 5.77 -8.86 -9.53
CA GLY A 61 6.89 -9.25 -8.66
C GLY A 61 7.56 -8.08 -7.94
N ASP A 62 7.57 -6.88 -8.53
CA ASP A 62 8.17 -5.69 -7.93
C ASP A 62 7.28 -5.15 -6.80
N LEU A 63 5.95 -5.27 -6.93
CA LEU A 63 5.00 -4.93 -5.87
C LEU A 63 5.23 -5.76 -4.61
N SER A 64 5.65 -7.02 -4.72
CA SER A 64 5.95 -7.85 -3.55
C SER A 64 7.09 -7.27 -2.72
N GLU A 65 8.14 -6.76 -3.36
CA GLU A 65 9.24 -6.10 -2.64
C GLU A 65 8.79 -4.75 -2.07
N SER A 66 7.94 -4.01 -2.79
CA SER A 66 7.39 -2.73 -2.31
C SER A 66 6.56 -2.91 -1.03
N LEU A 67 5.64 -3.88 -1.02
CA LEU A 67 4.80 -4.18 0.17
C LEU A 67 5.64 -4.67 1.34
N LYS A 68 6.70 -5.45 1.08
CA LYS A 68 7.64 -5.89 2.11
C LYS A 68 8.38 -4.72 2.76
N GLU A 69 8.81 -3.71 1.99
CA GLU A 69 9.37 -2.48 2.57
C GLU A 69 8.30 -1.68 3.34
N GLY A 70 7.09 -1.55 2.79
CA GLY A 70 5.97 -0.91 3.48
C GLY A 70 5.61 -1.57 4.82
N ARG A 71 5.65 -2.90 4.89
CA ARG A 71 5.38 -3.66 6.11
C ARG A 71 6.36 -3.34 7.24
N LYS A 72 7.60 -2.95 6.94
CA LYS A 72 8.58 -2.53 7.96
C LYS A 72 8.21 -1.20 8.63
N LEU A 73 7.39 -0.38 7.97
CA LEU A 73 6.90 0.90 8.49
C LEU A 73 5.68 0.74 9.41
N LEU A 74 5.13 -0.48 9.54
CA LEU A 74 4.00 -0.71 10.44
C LEU A 74 4.43 -0.59 11.90
N GLY A 75 3.96 0.48 12.54
CA GLY A 75 4.12 0.71 13.96
C GLY A 75 3.45 -0.36 14.83
N ARG A 76 3.90 -0.42 16.09
CA ARG A 76 3.27 -1.20 17.14
C ARG A 76 2.00 -0.49 17.60
N ILE A 77 0.95 -1.26 17.86
CA ILE A 77 -0.29 -0.67 18.39
C ILE A 77 0.00 -0.18 19.83
N PRO A 78 -0.25 1.10 20.14
CA PRO A 78 0.03 1.65 21.46
C PRO A 78 -0.68 0.87 22.58
N GLU A 79 0.06 0.55 23.64
CA GLU A 79 -0.44 -0.21 24.78
C GLU A 79 -1.49 0.56 25.61
N LYS A 80 -2.26 -0.19 26.42
CA LYS A 80 -3.25 0.41 27.33
C LYS A 80 -2.61 1.18 28.48
N SER A 81 -1.41 0.79 28.89
CA SER A 81 -0.57 1.40 29.93
C SER A 81 0.78 1.80 29.32
N ASN A 82 1.50 2.74 29.96
CA ASN A 82 2.77 3.32 29.50
C ASN A 82 2.66 4.23 28.26
N TRP A 83 3.06 5.49 28.45
CA TRP A 83 3.00 6.53 27.41
C TRP A 83 4.33 6.64 26.67
N LEU A 84 4.62 5.67 25.81
CA LEU A 84 5.69 5.83 24.82
C LEU A 84 5.23 6.80 23.72
N PRO A 85 6.10 7.68 23.20
CA PRO A 85 5.75 8.53 22.06
C PRO A 85 5.39 7.69 20.83
N TYR A 86 4.18 7.86 20.29
CA TYR A 86 3.66 7.09 19.15
C TYR A 86 3.43 7.93 17.88
N LEU A 87 3.83 9.21 17.86
CA LEU A 87 3.66 10.06 16.68
C LEU A 87 4.44 9.53 15.47
N GLY A 88 5.72 9.18 15.64
CA GLY A 88 6.54 8.63 14.55
C GLY A 88 5.93 7.34 13.99
N GLU A 89 5.63 6.37 14.85
CA GLU A 89 4.98 5.11 14.45
C GLU A 89 3.63 5.33 13.75
N THR A 90 2.86 6.34 14.17
CA THR A 90 1.59 6.67 13.51
C THR A 90 1.81 7.23 12.10
N LEU A 91 2.83 8.06 11.91
CA LEU A 91 3.18 8.63 10.59
C LEU A 91 3.74 7.55 9.67
N ASP A 92 4.63 6.69 10.15
CA ASP A 92 5.18 5.57 9.39
C ASP A 92 4.08 4.60 8.97
N SER A 93 3.12 4.28 9.87
CA SER A 93 1.92 3.52 9.51
C SER A 93 1.02 4.22 8.48
N GLY A 94 0.98 5.55 8.48
CA GLY A 94 0.31 6.32 7.42
C GLY A 94 0.97 6.09 6.06
N VAL A 95 2.31 6.13 6.00
CA VAL A 95 3.07 5.85 4.77
C VAL A 95 2.86 4.40 4.32
N ALA A 96 2.89 3.44 5.24
CA ALA A 96 2.58 2.03 4.95
C ALA A 96 1.19 1.87 4.31
N THR A 97 0.21 2.65 4.78
CA THR A 97 -1.15 2.64 4.22
C THR A 97 -1.18 3.17 2.79
N LEU A 98 -0.45 4.26 2.49
CA LEU A 98 -0.36 4.79 1.13
C LEU A 98 0.27 3.78 0.15
N ILE A 99 1.32 3.09 0.60
CA ILE A 99 1.98 2.01 -0.15
C ILE A 99 0.99 0.86 -0.42
N ALA A 100 0.25 0.43 0.60
CA ALA A 100 -0.75 -0.63 0.46
C ALA A 100 -1.89 -0.25 -0.50
N GLU A 101 -2.44 0.97 -0.37
CA GLU A 101 -3.53 1.45 -1.21
C GLU A 101 -3.08 1.62 -2.67
N GLU A 102 -1.89 2.18 -2.94
CA GLU A 102 -1.41 2.27 -4.32
C GLU A 102 -1.22 0.88 -4.96
N ALA A 103 -0.81 -0.13 -4.18
CA ALA A 103 -0.76 -1.50 -4.67
C ALA A 103 -2.17 -2.02 -5.00
N ILE A 104 -3.15 -1.82 -4.12
CA ILE A 104 -4.55 -2.24 -4.34
C ILE A 104 -5.13 -1.57 -5.60
N GLU A 105 -4.91 -0.26 -5.79
CA GLU A 105 -5.37 0.46 -6.97
C GLU A 105 -4.67 -0.02 -8.24
N ALA A 106 -3.35 -0.21 -8.22
CA ALA A 106 -2.61 -0.74 -9.36
C ALA A 106 -3.12 -2.13 -9.77
N LEU A 107 -3.48 -2.99 -8.80
CA LEU A 107 -4.05 -4.31 -9.08
C LEU A 107 -5.43 -4.23 -9.77
N LYS A 108 -6.23 -3.20 -9.50
CA LYS A 108 -7.50 -3.01 -10.23
C LYS A 108 -7.27 -2.76 -11.72
N TYR A 109 -6.22 -2.02 -12.08
CA TYR A 109 -5.83 -1.83 -13.48
C TYR A 109 -5.33 -3.14 -14.11
N VAL A 110 -4.54 -3.94 -13.38
CA VAL A 110 -4.08 -5.26 -13.85
C VAL A 110 -5.25 -6.19 -14.16
N ASN A 111 -6.29 -6.17 -13.31
CA ASN A 111 -7.48 -7.01 -13.48
C ASN A 111 -8.39 -6.55 -14.64
N GLY A 112 -8.01 -5.53 -15.40
CA GLY A 112 -8.76 -5.06 -16.58
C GLY A 112 -10.03 -4.29 -16.25
N GLY A 113 -10.17 -3.78 -15.02
CA GLY A 113 -11.28 -2.91 -14.67
C GLY A 113 -11.20 -1.60 -15.45
N ASN A 114 -12.24 -1.27 -16.23
CA ASN A 114 -12.39 0.11 -16.71
C ASN A 114 -12.82 0.99 -15.54
N LEU A 115 -11.84 1.52 -14.82
CA LEU A 115 -12.04 2.34 -13.62
C LEU A 115 -12.60 3.73 -13.97
N ALA A 116 -12.26 4.23 -15.16
CA ALA A 116 -12.80 5.48 -15.67
C ALA A 116 -14.11 5.22 -16.42
N ASN A 117 -15.25 5.30 -15.72
CA ASN A 117 -16.57 5.12 -16.30
C ASN A 117 -17.58 6.16 -15.79
N GLY A 118 -18.05 7.02 -16.71
CA GLY A 118 -19.03 8.06 -16.41
C GLY A 118 -18.44 9.15 -15.49
N LEU A 119 -18.92 9.20 -14.25
CA LEU A 119 -18.46 10.16 -13.23
C LEU A 119 -17.20 9.70 -12.48
N TRP A 120 -16.84 8.40 -12.58
CA TRP A 120 -15.63 7.86 -11.99
C TRP A 120 -14.46 8.05 -12.95
N LEU A 121 -13.35 8.61 -12.46
CA LEU A 121 -12.20 9.00 -13.29
C LEU A 121 -11.00 8.06 -13.12
N GLY A 122 -11.07 7.15 -12.16
CA GLY A 122 -9.99 6.32 -11.65
C GLY A 122 -10.37 5.80 -10.29
#